data_AF-A0A913YVA2-F1
#
_entry.id   AF-A0A913YVA2-F1
#
_cell.length_a   1.000
_cell.length_b   1.000
_cell.length_c   1.000
_cell.angle_alpha   90.00
_cell.angle_beta   90.00
_cell.angle_gamma   90.00
#
_symmetry.space_group_name_H-M   'P 1'
#
loop_
_entity.id
_entity.type
_entity.pdbx_description
1 polymer ?
#
loop_
_entity_poly.entity_id
_entity_poly.type
_entity_poly.pdbx_seq_one_letter_code
_entity_poly.pdbx_strand_id
1 'polypeptide(L)'
;MSFLTHCPECYKSFKSRTTLRKHYTFKHNSPQHQSLALDFVDKDGKAATIPTSETFPTEKLPGYYQWLAGLVESINESLHPMFPGKWITLNMWQVKPEYFCKLAADMNALPDNIRDTSHKKRPFYRKSTRRISYKVFDISLVQGALSKQDIVELKPQLLFSSGNDIINRPQSQRGNISQLLAAAKARAFVRRTEQSVANETPSNKCAILVKEPEGRISREFELIWWPKLYTLSGLGKLDVRYYLEKIAL
;
A
#
# COMPACT_ATOMS: atom_id res chain seq x y z
N MET A 1 -18.02 17.01 3.62
CA MET A 1 -17.89 17.84 2.40
C MET A 1 -16.92 17.13 1.46
N SER A 2 -17.18 17.03 0.16
CA SER A 2 -16.26 16.35 -0.78
C SER A 2 -15.64 17.37 -1.72
N PHE A 3 -14.36 17.22 -2.01
CA PHE A 3 -13.66 18.02 -3.01
C PHE A 3 -13.79 17.37 -4.38
N LEU A 4 -13.79 18.18 -5.43
CA LEU A 4 -13.92 17.74 -6.81
C LEU A 4 -12.68 18.15 -7.61
N THR A 5 -12.31 17.31 -8.58
CA THR A 5 -11.31 17.63 -9.61
C THR A 5 -12.02 17.75 -10.95
N HIS A 6 -11.48 18.55 -11.87
CA HIS A 6 -12.12 18.82 -13.15
C HIS A 6 -11.32 18.24 -14.32
N CYS A 7 -12.01 17.80 -15.37
CA CYS A 7 -11.36 17.46 -16.63
C CYS A 7 -10.85 18.75 -17.30
N PRO A 8 -9.57 18.83 -17.69
CA PRO A 8 -9.02 20.05 -18.31
C PRO A 8 -9.61 20.34 -19.70
N GLU A 9 -10.17 19.32 -20.38
CA GLU A 9 -10.71 19.48 -21.74
C GLU A 9 -12.21 19.79 -21.77
N CYS A 10 -13.02 19.08 -20.96
CA CYS A 10 -14.47 19.25 -20.97
C CYS A 10 -15.07 19.81 -19.67
N TYR A 11 -14.22 20.17 -18.70
CA TYR A 11 -14.60 20.79 -17.42
C TYR A 11 -15.59 19.99 -16.55
N LYS A 12 -15.86 18.73 -16.88
CA LYS A 12 -16.67 17.84 -16.04
C LYS A 12 -15.99 17.60 -14.69
N SER A 13 -16.78 17.62 -13.62
CA SER A 13 -16.30 17.41 -12.26
C SER A 13 -16.31 15.93 -11.86
N PHE A 14 -15.30 15.50 -11.12
CA PHE A 14 -15.11 14.14 -10.65
C PHE A 14 -14.74 14.13 -9.17
N LYS A 15 -15.19 13.09 -8.45
CA LYS A 15 -14.87 12.92 -7.02
C LYS A 15 -13.47 12.34 -6.78
N SER A 16 -12.85 11.73 -7.79
CA SER A 16 -11.52 11.15 -7.65
C SER A 16 -10.69 11.20 -8.93
N ARG A 17 -9.36 11.19 -8.76
CA ARG A 17 -8.36 11.10 -9.83
C ARG A 17 -8.57 9.85 -10.67
N THR A 18 -8.84 8.70 -10.05
CA THR A 18 -9.11 7.43 -10.76
C THR A 18 -10.31 7.55 -11.69
N THR A 19 -11.40 8.20 -11.24
CA THR A 19 -12.61 8.36 -12.07
C THR A 19 -12.36 9.35 -13.21
N LEU A 20 -11.65 10.44 -12.93
CA LEU A 20 -11.23 11.39 -13.96
C LEU A 20 -10.30 10.74 -14.98
N ARG A 21 -9.31 9.95 -14.56
CA ARG A 21 -8.43 9.18 -15.45
C ARG A 21 -9.23 8.28 -16.39
N LYS A 22 -10.18 7.50 -15.85
CA LYS A 22 -11.07 6.66 -16.68
C LYS A 22 -11.83 7.51 -17.69
N HIS A 23 -12.48 8.58 -17.25
CA HIS A 23 -13.18 9.50 -18.15
C HIS A 23 -12.27 10.02 -19.26
N TYR A 24 -11.07 10.45 -18.91
CA TYR A 24 -10.11 11.02 -19.85
C TYR A 24 -9.68 10.00 -20.90
N THR A 25 -9.33 8.79 -20.50
CA THR A 25 -9.02 7.69 -21.42
C THR A 25 -10.19 7.38 -22.35
N PHE A 26 -11.43 7.31 -21.83
CA PHE A 26 -12.60 6.93 -22.64
C PHE A 26 -13.15 8.05 -23.54
N LYS A 27 -13.01 9.32 -23.16
CA LYS A 27 -13.63 10.45 -23.87
C LYS A 27 -12.65 11.30 -24.67
N HIS A 28 -11.39 11.34 -24.26
CA HIS A 28 -10.37 12.20 -24.85
C HIS A 28 -9.25 11.40 -25.55
N ASN A 29 -9.32 10.06 -25.51
CA ASN A 29 -8.41 9.12 -26.18
C ASN A 29 -6.91 9.41 -25.99
N SER A 30 -6.54 10.02 -24.86
CA SER A 30 -5.16 10.42 -24.54
C SER A 30 -4.68 9.71 -23.27
N PRO A 31 -3.56 8.96 -23.34
CA PRO A 31 -3.02 8.23 -22.19
C PRO A 31 -2.16 9.09 -21.25
N GLN A 32 -1.86 10.35 -21.58
CA GLN A 32 -0.88 11.19 -20.87
C GLN A 32 -1.32 11.74 -19.50
N HIS A 33 -2.48 11.32 -18.97
CA HIS A 33 -3.05 11.90 -17.76
C HIS A 33 -2.33 11.48 -16.44
N GLN A 34 -1.38 10.53 -16.48
CA GLN A 34 -0.70 10.08 -15.25
C GLN A 34 0.06 11.20 -14.52
N SER A 35 0.47 12.26 -15.23
CA SER A 35 1.28 13.37 -14.71
C SER A 35 0.51 14.64 -14.40
N LEU A 36 -0.81 14.69 -14.64
CA LEU A 36 -1.57 15.91 -14.38
C LEU A 36 -1.65 16.14 -12.86
N ALA A 37 -0.94 17.16 -12.38
CA ALA A 37 -1.21 17.74 -11.07
C ALA A 37 -2.62 18.30 -11.14
N LEU A 38 -3.52 17.71 -10.37
CA LEU A 38 -4.93 18.06 -10.39
C LEU A 38 -5.28 18.76 -9.10
N ASP A 39 -5.86 19.94 -9.25
CA ASP A 39 -6.41 20.67 -8.12
C ASP A 39 -7.75 20.08 -7.71
N PHE A 40 -7.81 19.68 -6.45
CA PHE A 40 -9.07 19.35 -5.79
C PHE A 40 -9.63 20.65 -5.22
N VAL A 41 -10.80 21.08 -5.69
CA VAL A 41 -11.48 22.29 -5.19
C VAL A 41 -12.72 21.93 -4.39
N ASP A 42 -13.05 22.75 -3.41
CA ASP A 42 -14.30 22.64 -2.67
C ASP A 42 -15.47 23.29 -3.43
N LYS A 43 -16.66 23.31 -2.82
CA LYS A 43 -17.87 23.88 -3.43
C LYS A 43 -17.76 25.39 -3.68
N ASP A 44 -16.87 26.06 -2.94
CA ASP A 44 -16.64 27.49 -2.99
C ASP A 44 -15.46 27.83 -3.93
N GLY A 45 -14.94 26.83 -4.66
CA GLY A 45 -13.83 26.97 -5.61
C GLY A 45 -12.45 27.00 -4.95
N LYS A 46 -12.35 26.78 -3.64
CA LYS A 46 -11.07 26.85 -2.91
C LYS A 46 -10.29 25.55 -3.03
N ALA A 47 -9.03 25.63 -3.41
CA ALA A 47 -8.13 24.50 -3.50
C ALA A 47 -7.94 23.78 -2.14
N ALA A 48 -7.90 22.46 -2.19
CA ALA A 48 -7.61 21.61 -1.05
C ALA A 48 -6.16 21.79 -0.62
N THR A 49 -5.95 22.08 0.66
CA THR A 49 -4.62 21.97 1.26
C THR A 49 -4.20 20.50 1.28
N ILE A 50 -3.23 20.15 0.45
CA ILE A 50 -2.61 18.83 0.36
C ILE A 50 -1.22 18.95 1.01
N PRO A 51 -0.84 18.04 1.92
CA PRO A 51 0.52 17.99 2.45
C PRO A 51 1.50 17.79 1.30
N THR A 52 2.44 18.71 1.13
CA THR A 52 3.49 18.64 0.12
C THR A 52 4.78 18.17 0.78
N SER A 53 5.61 17.42 0.04
CA SER A 53 6.96 17.15 0.50
C SER A 53 7.81 18.40 0.29
N GLU A 54 8.04 19.15 1.35
CA GLU A 54 9.20 20.04 1.41
C GLU A 54 10.48 19.19 1.41
N THR A 55 11.63 19.81 1.17
CA THR A 55 12.94 19.16 1.35
C THR A 55 13.01 18.53 2.73
N PHE A 56 13.12 17.19 2.78
CA PHE A 56 13.11 16.46 4.04
C PHE A 56 14.47 16.61 4.73
N PRO A 57 14.54 17.14 5.97
CA PRO A 57 15.82 17.36 6.64
C PRO A 57 16.60 16.06 6.84
N THR A 58 17.88 16.06 6.44
CA THR A 58 18.76 14.89 6.55
C THR A 58 18.85 14.38 7.99
N GLU A 59 18.83 15.29 8.97
CA GLU A 59 18.84 15.01 10.41
C GLU A 59 17.68 14.11 10.88
N LYS A 60 16.54 14.16 10.17
CA LYS A 60 15.34 13.39 10.51
C LYS A 60 15.28 12.04 9.82
N LEU A 61 16.17 11.75 8.88
CA LEU A 61 16.19 10.49 8.11
C LEU A 61 16.28 9.26 9.00
N PRO A 62 17.13 9.19 10.04
CA PRO A 62 17.19 8.01 10.90
C PRO A 62 15.85 7.70 11.56
N GLY A 63 15.17 8.73 12.08
CA GLY A 63 13.85 8.57 12.70
C GLY A 63 12.75 8.21 11.69
N TYR A 64 12.87 8.67 10.45
CA TYR A 64 11.97 8.28 9.36
C TYR A 64 12.16 6.81 8.96
N TYR A 65 13.41 6.35 8.82
CA TYR A 65 13.71 4.96 8.48
C TYR A 65 13.28 3.99 9.57
N GLN A 66 13.47 4.35 10.85
CA GLN A 66 12.94 3.55 11.96
C GLN A 66 11.41 3.43 11.91
N TRP A 67 10.72 4.52 11.62
CA TRP A 67 9.26 4.51 11.46
C TRP A 67 8.82 3.68 10.26
N LEU A 68 9.55 3.77 9.14
CA LEU A 68 9.29 3.01 7.92
C LEU A 68 9.49 1.51 8.16
N ALA A 69 10.53 1.12 8.92
CA ALA A 69 10.78 -0.25 9.31
C ALA A 69 9.60 -0.85 10.11
N GLY A 70 9.07 -0.12 11.10
CA GLY A 70 7.89 -0.57 11.86
C GLY A 70 6.64 -0.72 10.99
N LEU A 71 6.47 0.13 9.96
CA LEU A 71 5.41 -0.06 8.96
C LEU A 71 5.64 -1.34 8.15
N VAL A 72 6.87 -1.61 7.72
CA VAL A 72 7.23 -2.83 6.97
C VAL A 72 7.03 -4.09 7.82
N GLU A 73 7.40 -4.07 9.09
CA GLU A 73 7.11 -5.16 10.03
C GLU A 73 5.62 -5.43 10.11
N SER A 74 4.81 -4.39 10.30
CA SER A 74 3.34 -4.52 10.37
C SER A 74 2.75 -5.09 9.07
N ILE A 75 3.31 -4.74 7.91
CA ILE A 75 2.92 -5.31 6.62
C ILE A 75 3.31 -6.79 6.56
N ASN A 76 4.53 -7.13 6.94
CA ASN A 76 5.03 -8.50 6.94
C ASN A 76 4.22 -9.41 7.88
N GLU A 77 3.88 -8.94 9.08
CA GLU A 77 3.04 -9.66 10.05
C GLU A 77 1.64 -9.95 9.50
N SER A 78 1.12 -9.08 8.64
CA SER A 78 -0.19 -9.31 8.00
C SER A 78 -0.20 -10.52 7.06
N LEU A 79 0.96 -10.99 6.60
CA LEU A 79 1.12 -12.13 5.70
C LEU A 79 1.08 -13.49 6.40
N HIS A 80 0.37 -13.59 7.53
CA HIS A 80 0.23 -14.84 8.26
C HIS A 80 -0.79 -15.79 7.59
N PRO A 81 -0.49 -17.09 7.44
CA PRO A 81 -1.33 -18.03 6.67
C PRO A 81 -2.73 -18.23 7.27
N MET A 82 -2.87 -18.13 8.60
CA MET A 82 -4.18 -18.24 9.28
C MET A 82 -5.18 -17.11 8.98
N PHE A 83 -4.74 -15.95 8.49
CA PHE A 83 -5.69 -14.89 8.14
C PHE A 83 -6.38 -15.19 6.80
N PRO A 84 -7.61 -14.73 6.53
CA PRO A 84 -8.20 -14.91 5.20
C PRO A 84 -7.62 -13.91 4.18
N GLY A 85 -7.68 -14.25 2.89
CA GLY A 85 -7.37 -13.31 1.81
C GLY A 85 -8.46 -12.26 1.71
N LYS A 86 -8.12 -11.00 1.98
CA LYS A 86 -9.05 -9.86 2.00
C LYS A 86 -8.31 -8.54 1.99
N TRP A 87 -9.08 -7.46 1.96
CA TRP A 87 -8.56 -6.13 2.27
C TRP A 87 -8.08 -6.04 3.72
N ILE A 88 -6.82 -5.66 3.90
CA ILE A 88 -6.20 -5.36 5.18
C ILE A 88 -6.09 -3.85 5.34
N THR A 89 -6.21 -3.37 6.57
CA THR A 89 -5.99 -1.95 6.90
C THR A 89 -5.15 -1.87 8.16
N LEU A 90 -3.91 -1.42 8.01
CA LEU A 90 -3.01 -1.10 9.11
C LEU A 90 -3.30 0.33 9.56
N ASN A 91 -3.39 0.55 10.88
CA ASN A 91 -3.69 1.85 11.45
C ASN A 91 -2.46 2.38 12.18
N MET A 92 -1.83 3.41 11.63
CA MET A 92 -0.69 4.10 12.23
C MET A 92 -1.19 5.39 12.88
N TRP A 93 -1.11 5.45 14.20
CA TRP A 93 -1.54 6.61 14.98
C TRP A 93 -0.36 7.54 15.25
N GLN A 94 -0.66 8.83 15.46
CA GLN A 94 0.34 9.84 15.86
C GLN A 94 1.52 9.96 14.88
N VAL A 95 1.24 9.87 13.59
CA VAL A 95 2.26 9.96 12.54
C VAL A 95 2.63 11.43 12.32
N LYS A 96 3.93 11.72 12.21
CA LYS A 96 4.43 13.05 11.87
C LYS A 96 4.05 13.40 10.42
N PRO A 97 3.48 14.58 10.14
CA PRO A 97 3.08 14.96 8.77
C PRO A 97 4.23 14.88 7.77
N GLU A 98 5.44 15.28 8.18
CA GLU A 98 6.66 15.21 7.36
C GLU A 98 7.03 13.79 6.95
N TYR A 99 6.82 12.79 7.82
CA TYR A 99 7.08 11.37 7.48
C TYR A 99 6.07 10.88 6.46
N PHE A 100 4.81 11.26 6.62
CA PHE A 100 3.77 10.96 5.64
C PHE A 100 4.08 11.60 4.27
N CYS A 101 4.40 12.90 4.24
CA CYS A 101 4.75 13.59 3.00
C CYS A 101 5.92 12.91 2.29
N LYS A 102 6.97 12.56 3.05
CA LYS A 102 8.15 11.89 2.52
C LYS A 102 7.81 10.51 1.94
N LEU A 103 7.01 9.71 2.64
CA LEU A 103 6.54 8.41 2.14
C LEU A 103 5.71 8.54 0.87
N ALA A 104 4.76 9.48 0.84
CA ALA A 104 3.93 9.72 -0.33
C ALA A 104 4.78 10.16 -1.54
N ALA A 105 5.78 11.03 -1.33
CA ALA A 105 6.73 11.43 -2.36
C ALA A 105 7.61 10.26 -2.83
N ASP A 106 8.11 9.44 -1.90
CA ASP A 106 8.93 8.27 -2.21
C ASP A 106 8.19 7.22 -3.03
N MET A 107 6.87 7.09 -2.84
CA MET A 107 5.98 6.24 -3.65
C MET A 107 5.51 6.91 -4.94
N ASN A 108 5.87 8.17 -5.20
CA ASN A 108 5.28 9.00 -6.26
C ASN A 108 3.75 9.00 -6.22
N ALA A 109 3.19 8.99 -5.01
CA ALA A 109 1.75 8.86 -4.77
C ALA A 109 1.08 10.23 -4.84
N LEU A 110 0.05 10.35 -5.69
CA LEU A 110 -0.74 11.56 -5.82
C LEU A 110 -2.10 11.41 -5.12
N PRO A 111 -2.70 12.51 -4.62
CA PRO A 111 -4.03 12.46 -4.06
C PRO A 111 -5.05 11.94 -5.09
N ASP A 112 -5.77 10.89 -4.71
CA ASP A 112 -6.86 10.32 -5.48
C ASP A 112 -8.21 10.89 -5.06
N ASN A 113 -8.47 11.04 -3.76
CA ASN A 113 -9.75 11.54 -3.25
C ASN A 113 -9.58 12.35 -1.97
N ILE A 114 -10.28 13.48 -1.88
CA ILE A 114 -10.28 14.35 -0.71
C ILE A 114 -11.70 14.59 -0.23
N ARG A 115 -11.96 14.30 1.05
CA ARG A 115 -13.26 14.57 1.67
C ARG A 115 -13.14 14.83 3.15
N ASP A 116 -13.96 15.74 3.65
CA ASP A 116 -14.19 15.91 5.07
C ASP A 116 -15.21 14.88 5.54
N THR A 117 -14.79 14.04 6.48
CA THR A 117 -15.58 12.95 7.04
C THR A 117 -15.88 13.26 8.50
N SER A 118 -17.12 13.01 8.94
CA SER A 118 -17.43 13.05 10.37
C SER A 118 -16.84 11.81 11.03
N HIS A 119 -16.02 12.01 12.05
CA HIS A 119 -15.38 10.91 12.75
C HIS A 119 -16.12 10.66 14.07
N LYS A 120 -16.61 9.42 14.28
CA LYS A 120 -17.53 9.07 15.40
C LYS A 120 -16.93 8.18 16.53
N LYS A 121 -15.72 7.61 16.38
CA LYS A 121 -14.99 6.80 17.40
C LYS A 121 -13.98 7.51 18.36
N ARG A 122 -14.38 7.80 19.61
CA ARG A 122 -13.60 8.52 20.64
C ARG A 122 -12.11 8.10 20.74
N PRO A 123 -11.20 8.99 21.20
CA PRO A 123 -11.44 10.33 21.77
C PRO A 123 -11.33 11.44 20.70
N PHE A 124 -12.33 12.33 20.59
CA PHE A 124 -12.29 13.45 19.63
C PHE A 124 -12.22 14.81 20.25
N TYR A 125 -11.45 15.65 19.57
CA TYR A 125 -11.43 17.10 19.73
C TYR A 125 -12.13 17.85 18.57
N ARG A 126 -12.66 17.17 17.52
CA ARG A 126 -13.39 17.79 16.38
C ARG A 126 -14.52 16.92 15.80
N LYS A 127 -15.59 17.57 15.31
CA LYS A 127 -16.80 16.94 14.70
C LYS A 127 -16.56 16.38 13.28
N SER A 128 -15.59 16.93 12.56
CA SER A 128 -15.20 16.49 11.21
C SER A 128 -13.69 16.64 11.03
N THR A 129 -13.12 15.78 10.18
CA THR A 129 -11.70 15.83 9.82
C THR A 129 -11.53 15.53 8.33
N ARG A 130 -10.46 16.08 7.74
CA ARG A 130 -10.11 15.82 6.35
C ARG A 130 -9.52 14.42 6.22
N ARG A 131 -10.03 13.67 5.24
CA ARG A 131 -9.50 12.38 4.80
C ARG A 131 -8.97 12.55 3.38
N ILE A 132 -7.70 12.23 3.19
CA ILE A 132 -7.03 12.28 1.89
C ILE A 132 -6.60 10.85 1.54
N SER A 133 -7.04 10.36 0.39
CA SER A 133 -6.69 9.03 -0.11
C SER A 133 -5.69 9.17 -1.24
N TYR A 134 -4.60 8.41 -1.18
CA TYR A 134 -3.58 8.30 -2.22
C TYR A 134 -3.56 6.85 -2.67
N LYS A 135 -3.74 6.61 -3.97
CA LYS A 135 -3.82 5.26 -4.53
C LYS A 135 -2.66 4.99 -5.45
N VAL A 136 -1.93 3.92 -5.16
CA VAL A 136 -0.82 3.42 -5.98
C VAL A 136 -1.24 2.08 -6.58
N PHE A 137 -1.07 1.93 -7.88
CA PHE A 137 -1.46 0.73 -8.63
C PHE A 137 -0.26 -0.07 -9.16
N ASP A 138 0.96 0.35 -8.81
CA ASP A 138 2.21 -0.33 -9.14
C ASP A 138 2.92 -0.77 -7.85
N ILE A 139 3.10 -2.09 -7.69
CA ILE A 139 3.79 -2.66 -6.54
C ILE A 139 5.27 -2.23 -6.48
N SER A 140 5.90 -1.96 -7.64
CA SER A 140 7.31 -1.62 -7.75
C SER A 140 7.61 -0.28 -7.06
N LEU A 141 6.70 0.70 -7.19
CA LEU A 141 6.78 1.98 -6.50
C LEU A 141 6.65 1.82 -4.98
N VAL A 142 5.76 0.92 -4.54
CA VAL A 142 5.55 0.61 -3.12
C VAL A 142 6.81 -0.05 -2.54
N GLN A 143 7.35 -1.06 -3.22
CA GLN A 143 8.57 -1.75 -2.80
C GLN A 143 9.76 -0.79 -2.79
N GLY A 144 9.96 -0.01 -3.85
CA GLY A 144 11.05 0.96 -3.93
C GLY A 144 11.01 2.01 -2.82
N ALA A 145 9.83 2.45 -2.40
CA ALA A 145 9.69 3.38 -1.28
C ALA A 145 9.95 2.73 0.08
N LEU A 146 9.39 1.53 0.31
CA LEU A 146 9.52 0.81 1.59
C LEU A 146 10.93 0.23 1.81
N SER A 147 11.66 -0.07 0.74
CA SER A 147 13.05 -0.56 0.77
C SER A 147 14.10 0.55 0.89
N LYS A 148 13.70 1.82 1.10
CA LYS A 148 14.67 2.91 1.38
C LYS A 148 15.33 2.80 2.74
N GLN A 149 14.77 2.00 3.64
CA GLN A 149 15.39 1.61 4.90
C GLN A 149 15.96 0.19 4.75
N ASP A 150 17.01 -0.10 5.51
CA ASP A 150 17.79 -1.35 5.51
C ASP A 150 17.59 -2.19 6.78
N ILE A 151 16.68 -1.77 7.67
CA ILE A 151 16.44 -2.39 8.98
C ILE A 151 15.61 -3.68 8.81
N VAL A 152 14.55 -3.64 7.99
CA VAL A 152 13.61 -4.76 7.80
C VAL A 152 13.30 -4.94 6.32
N GLU A 153 13.54 -6.13 5.79
CA GLU A 153 13.19 -6.45 4.41
C GLU A 153 11.67 -6.61 4.23
N LEU A 154 11.10 -5.91 3.24
CA LEU A 154 9.71 -6.09 2.83
C LEU A 154 9.54 -7.44 2.13
N LYS A 155 8.61 -8.26 2.62
CA LYS A 155 8.26 -9.55 2.03
C LYS A 155 6.98 -9.37 1.21
N PRO A 156 7.02 -9.15 -0.12
CA PRO A 156 5.80 -8.97 -0.91
C PRO A 156 4.95 -10.24 -1.01
N GLN A 157 5.61 -11.40 -0.82
CA GLN A 157 5.01 -12.72 -0.90
C GLN A 157 5.70 -13.66 0.09
N LEU A 158 4.92 -14.52 0.73
CA LEU A 158 5.40 -15.63 1.55
C LEU A 158 4.75 -16.95 1.10
N LEU A 159 5.55 -18.00 1.17
CA LEU A 159 5.15 -19.38 0.91
C LEU A 159 5.13 -20.14 2.23
N PHE A 160 4.12 -20.98 2.43
CA PHE A 160 3.91 -21.72 3.66
C PHE A 160 3.78 -23.22 3.40
N SER A 161 4.30 -24.01 4.34
CA SER A 161 4.05 -25.45 4.42
C SER A 161 2.66 -25.74 4.97
N SER A 162 2.27 -27.02 4.96
CA SER A 162 1.04 -27.49 5.59
C SER A 162 1.00 -27.26 7.10
N GLY A 163 2.17 -27.07 7.73
CA GLY A 163 2.33 -26.72 9.14
C GLY A 163 2.30 -25.21 9.44
N ASN A 164 2.06 -24.36 8.43
CA ASN A 164 2.18 -22.89 8.51
C ASN A 164 3.61 -22.35 8.68
N ASP A 165 4.63 -23.19 8.49
CA ASP A 165 6.02 -22.75 8.53
C ASP A 165 6.38 -22.02 7.23
N ILE A 166 7.19 -20.96 7.32
CA ILE A 166 7.64 -20.20 6.15
C ILE A 166 8.65 -21.05 5.36
N ILE A 167 8.38 -21.24 4.07
CA ILE A 167 9.29 -21.91 3.14
C ILE A 167 10.11 -20.83 2.41
N ASN A 168 11.34 -20.64 2.87
CA ASN A 168 12.32 -19.76 2.23
C ASN A 168 12.93 -20.46 1.00
N ARG A 169 12.20 -20.48 -0.14
CA ARG A 169 12.82 -20.85 -1.42
C ARG A 169 13.35 -19.60 -2.13
N PRO A 170 14.62 -19.58 -2.57
CA PRO A 170 15.04 -18.59 -3.56
C PRO A 170 14.17 -18.74 -4.80
N GLN A 171 13.56 -17.65 -5.27
CA GLN A 171 12.62 -17.61 -6.41
C GLN A 171 13.24 -18.12 -7.72
N SER A 172 14.53 -18.39 -7.76
CA SER A 172 15.35 -18.83 -8.89
C SER A 172 15.63 -20.34 -8.89
N GLN A 173 14.61 -21.18 -8.71
CA GLN A 173 14.70 -22.60 -9.09
C GLN A 173 13.54 -22.99 -10.03
N ARG A 174 13.55 -22.44 -11.24
CA ARG A 174 13.06 -23.17 -12.42
C ARG A 174 14.12 -24.21 -12.79
N GLY A 175 14.30 -25.21 -11.93
CA GLY A 175 15.18 -26.34 -12.19
C GLY A 175 14.61 -27.24 -13.30
N ASN A 176 15.48 -27.95 -13.99
CA ASN A 176 15.11 -28.95 -15.00
C ASN A 176 14.19 -30.01 -14.36
N ILE A 177 13.16 -30.50 -15.07
CA ILE A 177 12.11 -31.41 -14.53
C ILE A 177 12.71 -32.61 -13.81
N SER A 178 13.85 -33.12 -14.29
CA SER A 178 14.60 -34.21 -13.67
C SER A 178 15.13 -33.86 -12.27
N GLN A 179 15.61 -32.64 -12.06
CA GLN A 179 16.08 -32.16 -10.75
C GLN A 179 14.91 -31.95 -9.77
N LEU A 180 13.76 -31.48 -10.28
CA LEU A 180 12.54 -31.34 -9.47
C LEU A 180 12.02 -32.71 -9.00
N LEU A 181 12.09 -33.74 -9.85
CA LEU A 181 11.72 -35.13 -9.52
C LEU A 181 12.72 -35.78 -8.55
N ALA A 182 14.03 -35.55 -8.73
CA ALA A 182 15.05 -36.06 -7.83
C ALA A 182 14.93 -35.44 -6.42
N ALA A 183 14.73 -34.12 -6.35
CA ALA A 183 14.42 -33.43 -5.11
C ALA A 183 13.11 -33.94 -4.48
N ALA A 184 12.09 -34.29 -5.27
CA ALA A 184 10.85 -34.90 -4.77
C ALA A 184 11.06 -36.26 -4.09
N LYS A 185 11.89 -37.12 -4.68
CA LYS A 185 12.21 -38.43 -4.10
C LYS A 185 13.06 -38.32 -2.83
N ALA A 186 13.98 -37.36 -2.77
CA ALA A 186 14.79 -37.11 -1.57
C ALA A 186 13.95 -36.64 -0.37
N ARG A 187 12.80 -35.99 -0.61
CA ARG A 187 11.89 -35.48 0.44
C ARG A 187 11.10 -36.56 1.19
N ALA A 188 10.84 -37.71 0.56
CA ALA A 188 9.98 -38.74 1.13
C ALA A 188 10.59 -39.48 2.35
N PHE A 189 11.91 -39.35 2.56
CA PHE A 189 12.65 -40.14 3.54
C PHE A 189 13.35 -39.32 4.64
N VAL A 190 13.14 -38.00 4.72
CA VAL A 190 13.84 -37.13 5.68
C VAL A 190 12.97 -36.87 6.92
N ARG A 191 13.52 -37.12 8.13
CA ARG A 191 12.91 -36.71 9.41
C ARG A 191 12.85 -35.18 9.50
N ARG A 192 11.76 -34.66 10.08
CA ARG A 192 11.47 -33.21 10.12
C ARG A 192 12.61 -32.43 10.82
N THR A 193 13.33 -31.62 10.05
CA THR A 193 14.41 -30.71 10.47
C THR A 193 14.20 -29.35 9.81
N GLU A 194 14.86 -28.27 10.25
CA GLU A 194 14.73 -26.95 9.59
C GLU A 194 15.07 -27.00 8.08
N GLN A 195 16.02 -27.86 7.70
CA GLN A 195 16.36 -28.15 6.31
C GLN A 195 15.29 -28.96 5.57
N SER A 196 14.46 -29.75 6.26
CA SER A 196 13.34 -30.44 5.63
C SER A 196 12.21 -29.47 5.28
N VAL A 197 11.92 -28.49 6.15
CA VAL A 197 10.87 -27.47 5.93
C VAL A 197 11.19 -26.57 4.74
N ALA A 198 12.45 -26.17 4.57
CA ALA A 198 12.89 -25.42 3.38
C ALA A 198 12.71 -26.20 2.07
N ASN A 199 12.75 -27.54 2.14
CA ASN A 199 12.61 -28.43 1.00
C ASN A 199 11.16 -28.86 0.73
N GLU A 200 10.23 -28.71 1.67
CA GLU A 200 8.81 -29.05 1.53
C GLU A 200 8.15 -28.35 0.32
N THR A 201 7.13 -28.99 -0.24
CA THR A 201 6.31 -28.37 -1.28
C THR A 201 5.37 -27.37 -0.60
N PRO A 202 5.37 -26.09 -1.04
CA PRO A 202 4.45 -25.11 -0.47
C PRO A 202 3.01 -25.53 -0.70
N SER A 203 2.20 -25.47 0.36
CA SER A 203 0.76 -25.73 0.29
C SER A 203 -0.05 -24.45 0.19
N ASN A 204 0.52 -23.32 0.64
CA ASN A 204 -0.17 -22.04 0.62
C ASN A 204 0.78 -20.90 0.22
N LYS A 205 0.25 -19.91 -0.47
CA LYS A 205 0.90 -18.65 -0.81
C LYS A 205 0.08 -17.49 -0.28
N CYS A 206 0.74 -16.55 0.41
CA CYS A 206 0.16 -15.25 0.75
C CYS A 206 0.95 -14.16 0.01
N ALA A 207 0.25 -13.23 -0.66
CA ALA A 207 0.91 -12.16 -1.41
C ALA A 207 0.13 -10.84 -1.30
N ILE A 208 0.88 -9.74 -1.30
CA ILE A 208 0.32 -8.39 -1.48
C ILE A 208 0.01 -8.24 -2.96
N LEU A 209 -1.28 -8.06 -3.29
CA LEU A 209 -1.71 -7.88 -4.67
C LEU A 209 -1.98 -6.39 -4.93
N VAL A 210 -1.18 -5.79 -5.80
CA VAL A 210 -1.37 -4.42 -6.29
C VAL A 210 -1.44 -4.45 -7.81
N LYS A 211 -2.56 -3.98 -8.38
CA LYS A 211 -2.79 -3.88 -9.83
C LYS A 211 -3.82 -2.81 -10.17
N GLU A 212 -3.70 -2.29 -11.39
CA GLU A 212 -4.70 -1.41 -12.00
C GLU A 212 -6.10 -2.04 -11.96
N PRO A 213 -7.17 -1.23 -11.86
CA PRO A 213 -8.52 -1.75 -11.68
C PRO A 213 -9.07 -2.35 -12.98
N GLU A 214 -9.50 -3.61 -12.89
CA GLU A 214 -10.19 -4.33 -13.96
C GLU A 214 -11.70 -4.35 -13.66
N GLY A 215 -12.46 -3.53 -14.41
CA GLY A 215 -13.90 -3.37 -14.17
C GLY A 215 -14.20 -2.79 -12.78
N ARG A 216 -14.93 -3.56 -11.96
CA ARG A 216 -15.28 -3.22 -10.56
C ARG A 216 -14.25 -3.66 -9.54
N ILE A 217 -13.26 -4.47 -9.94
CA ILE A 217 -12.25 -5.03 -9.04
C ILE A 217 -11.04 -4.11 -9.07
N SER A 218 -10.76 -3.44 -7.96
CA SER A 218 -9.52 -2.69 -7.76
C SER A 218 -8.61 -3.42 -6.78
N ARG A 219 -7.30 -3.26 -6.96
CA ARG A 219 -6.26 -3.77 -6.08
C ARG A 219 -5.22 -2.69 -5.91
N GLU A 220 -5.62 -1.57 -5.32
CA GLU A 220 -4.70 -0.49 -4.97
C GLU A 220 -3.93 -0.79 -3.68
N PHE A 221 -2.74 -0.22 -3.58
CA PHE A 221 -2.12 0.12 -2.31
C PHE A 221 -2.54 1.56 -1.97
N GLU A 222 -3.32 1.73 -0.91
CA GLU A 222 -3.90 3.03 -0.53
C GLU A 222 -3.27 3.56 0.76
N LEU A 223 -2.72 4.77 0.70
CA LEU A 223 -2.39 5.57 1.87
C LEU A 223 -3.56 6.50 2.17
N ILE A 224 -4.14 6.38 3.35
CA ILE A 224 -5.26 7.22 3.80
C ILE A 224 -4.76 8.12 4.91
N TRP A 225 -4.59 9.40 4.60
CA TRP A 225 -4.07 10.39 5.52
C TRP A 225 -5.17 11.21 6.19
N TRP A 226 -5.01 11.36 7.50
CA TRP A 226 -5.88 12.15 8.38
C TRP A 226 -5.04 13.22 9.09
N PRO A 227 -4.75 14.37 8.44
CA PRO A 227 -3.77 15.35 8.93
C PRO A 227 -4.15 16.04 10.24
N LYS A 228 -5.46 16.26 10.48
CA LYS A 228 -5.95 17.09 11.59
C LYS A 228 -6.75 16.28 12.62
N LEU A 229 -6.39 15.01 12.79
CA LEU A 229 -7.04 14.15 13.78
C LEU A 229 -6.61 14.53 15.20
N TYR A 230 -5.32 14.84 15.41
CA TYR A 230 -4.76 15.25 16.71
C TYR A 230 -4.40 16.73 16.71
N THR A 231 -5.35 17.58 17.11
CA THR A 231 -5.21 19.03 16.99
C THR A 231 -4.16 19.65 17.91
N LEU A 232 -3.86 19.01 19.04
CA LEU A 232 -2.92 19.55 20.03
C LEU A 232 -1.47 19.19 19.73
N SER A 233 -1.20 18.03 19.14
CA SER A 233 0.16 17.54 18.89
C SER A 233 0.66 17.83 17.46
N GLY A 234 -0.20 18.30 16.56
CA GLY A 234 0.15 18.49 15.15
C GLY A 234 0.38 17.18 14.38
N LEU A 235 0.09 16.03 15.01
CA LEU A 235 0.25 14.70 14.41
C LEU A 235 -1.02 14.27 13.68
N GLY A 236 -0.85 13.36 12.71
CA GLY A 236 -1.95 12.76 11.97
C GLY A 236 -2.14 11.28 12.27
N LYS A 237 -3.06 10.68 11.53
CA LYS A 237 -3.25 9.23 11.45
C LYS A 237 -3.06 8.81 9.99
N LEU A 238 -2.31 7.74 9.78
CA LEU A 238 -2.17 7.09 8.48
C LEU A 238 -2.83 5.72 8.53
N ASP A 239 -3.78 5.46 7.64
CA ASP A 239 -4.25 4.09 7.40
C ASP A 239 -3.63 3.58 6.10
N VAL A 240 -2.97 2.44 6.16
CA VAL A 240 -2.39 1.78 4.99
C VAL A 240 -3.27 0.59 4.64
N ARG A 241 -3.85 0.62 3.44
CA ARG A 241 -4.83 -0.37 3.00
C ARG A 241 -4.40 -1.04 1.70
N TYR A 242 -4.42 -2.36 1.68
CA TYR A 242 -4.04 -3.17 0.52
C TYR A 242 -4.78 -4.51 0.56
N TYR A 243 -4.78 -5.21 -0.58
CA TYR A 243 -5.41 -6.52 -0.68
C TYR A 243 -4.38 -7.63 -0.50
N LEU A 244 -4.69 -8.58 0.37
CA LEU A 244 -3.93 -9.83 0.50
C LEU A 244 -4.61 -10.93 -0.31
N GLU A 245 -3.87 -11.48 -1.25
CA GLU A 245 -4.24 -12.68 -1.98
C GLU A 245 -3.73 -13.92 -1.25
N LYS A 246 -4.57 -14.95 -1.20
CA LYS A 246 -4.23 -16.26 -0.66
C LYS A 246 -4.60 -17.35 -1.64
N ILE A 247 -3.63 -18.20 -1.92
CA ILE A 247 -3.74 -19.28 -2.90
C ILE A 247 -3.30 -20.56 -2.21
N ALA A 248 -4.18 -21.55 -2.16
CA ALA A 248 -3.79 -22.93 -1.88
C ALA A 248 -3.09 -23.49 -3.13
N LEU A 249 -1.94 -24.12 -2.94
CA LEU A 249 -1.06 -24.64 -4.00
C LEU A 249 -1.16 -26.16 -4.13
#